data_AF-A0A3D3P7L3-F1
#
_entry.id   AF-A0A3D3P7L3-F1
#
_cell.length_a   1.000
_cell.length_b   1.000
_cell.length_c   1.000
_cell.angle_alpha   90.00
_cell.angle_beta   90.00
_cell.angle_gamma   90.00
#
_symmetry.space_group_name_H-M   'P 1'
#
loop_
_entity.id
_entity.type
_entity.pdbx_description
1 polymer ?
#
loop_
_entity_poly.entity_id
_entity_poly.type
_entity_poly.pdbx_seq_one_letter_code
_entity_poly.pdbx_strand_id
1 'polypeptide(L)' 'MATLTVHIDNEKDLPILKEILNRFGASYNEEAGERPLNKAEKAIYKRLKTSFEEIKLHREGKIELRDARELLNDL' A
#
# COMPACT_ATOMS: atom_id res chain seq x y z
N MET A 1 6.85 31.51 5.26
CA MET A 1 7.11 30.29 6.05
C MET A 1 7.54 29.20 5.09
N ALA A 2 8.63 28.50 5.37
CA ALA A 2 9.10 27.38 4.56
C ALA A 2 8.82 26.09 5.34
N THR A 3 8.24 25.09 4.68
CA THR A 3 7.96 23.77 5.25
C THR A 3 8.82 22.75 4.52
N LEU A 4 9.56 21.93 5.26
CA LEU A 4 10.36 20.83 4.72
C LEU A 4 9.64 19.50 5.00
N THR A 5 9.25 18.81 3.94
CA THR A 5 8.69 17.45 4.04
C THR A 5 9.80 16.44 3.79
N VAL A 6 9.98 15.50 4.73
CA VAL A 6 11.01 14.46 4.66
C VAL A 6 10.36 13.09 4.71
N HIS A 7 10.69 12.22 3.77
CA HIS A 7 10.30 10.82 3.80
C HIS A 7 11.34 10.03 4.61
N ILE A 8 10.88 9.34 5.66
CA ILE A 8 11.73 8.53 6.53
C ILE A 8 11.45 7.06 6.21
N ASP A 9 12.40 6.41 5.55
CA ASP A 9 12.27 4.99 5.19
C ASP A 9 12.55 4.04 6.36
N ASN A 10 13.35 4.48 7.34
CA ASN A 10 13.77 3.69 8.48
C ASN A 10 13.20 4.26 9.78
N GLU A 11 12.29 3.50 10.41
CA GLU A 11 11.60 3.89 11.63
C GLU A 11 12.56 4.20 12.80
N LYS A 12 13.77 3.63 12.80
CA LYS A 12 14.77 3.90 13.84
C LYS A 12 15.35 5.31 13.80
N ASP A 13 15.24 5.99 12.67
CA ASP A 13 15.78 7.35 12.48
C ASP A 13 14.77 8.43 12.93
N LEU A 14 13.49 8.06 13.01
CA LEU A 14 12.40 8.92 13.48
C LEU A 14 12.64 9.52 14.89
N PRO A 15 13.02 8.75 15.94
CA PRO A 15 13.29 9.33 17.27
C PRO A 15 14.47 10.30 17.27
N ILE A 16 15.51 10.05 16.47
CA ILE A 16 16.69 10.92 16.34
C ILE A 16 16.29 12.26 15.72
N LEU A 17 15.49 12.22 14.64
CA LEU A 17 14.98 13.41 13.97
C LEU A 17 14.09 14.25 14.90
N LYS A 18 13.23 13.62 15.70
CA LYS A 18 12.40 14.33 16.70
C LYS A 18 13.25 15.07 17.72
N GLU A 19 14.31 14.43 18.23
CA GLU A 19 15.18 15.06 19.22
C GLU A 19 15.89 16.29 18.63
N ILE A 20 16.38 16.19 17.39
CA ILE A 20 16.98 17.32 16.67
C ILE A 20 15.96 18.45 16.53
N LEU A 21 14.77 18.18 15.98
CA LEU A 21 13.73 19.20 15.76
C LEU A 21 13.31 19.89 17.07
N ASN A 22 13.18 19.12 18.16
CA ASN A 22 12.87 19.65 19.49
C ASN A 22 13.96 20.59 20.01
N ARG A 23 15.25 20.25 19.84
CA ARG A 23 16.36 21.12 20.24
C ARG A 23 16.38 22.44 19.47
N PHE A 24 15.97 22.41 18.21
CA PHE A 24 15.88 23.61 17.36
C PHE A 24 14.56 24.38 17.54
N GLY A 25 13.64 23.92 18.40
CA GLY A 25 12.33 24.55 18.61
C GLY A 25 11.45 24.53 17.35
N ALA A 26 11.70 23.59 16.43
CA ALA A 26 10.95 23.48 15.19
C ALA A 26 9.65 22.70 15.42
N SER A 27 8.51 23.28 15.03
CA SER A 27 7.24 22.56 15.03
C SER A 27 7.20 21.57 13.87
N TYR A 28 6.81 20.33 14.15
CA TYR A 28 6.68 19.27 13.15
C TYR A 28 5.34 18.56 13.29
N ASN A 29 4.92 17.91 12.20
CA ASN A 29 3.76 17.02 12.21
C ASN A 29 4.18 15.66 11.66
N GLU A 30 3.68 14.60 12.27
CA GLU A 30 3.91 13.23 11.82
C GLU A 30 2.67 12.77 11.06
N GLU A 31 2.77 12.77 9.75
CA GLU A 31 1.78 12.11 8.93
C GLU A 31 2.25 10.68 8.72
N ALA A 32 1.43 9.71 9.13
CA ALA A 32 1.59 8.33 8.72
C ALA A 32 1.37 8.29 7.21
N GLY A 33 2.45 8.53 6.45
CA GLY A 33 2.40 8.50 5.01
C GLY A 33 1.95 7.10 4.58
N GLU A 34 0.88 7.01 3.81
CA GLU A 34 0.60 5.82 3.04
C GLU A 34 1.79 5.61 2.12
N ARG A 35 2.73 4.74 2.51
CA ARG A 35 3.87 4.46 1.64
C ARG A 35 3.33 3.92 0.32
N PRO A 36 3.88 4.35 -0.82
CA PRO A 36 3.46 3.79 -2.09
C PRO A 36 3.65 2.28 -2.06
N LEU A 37 2.62 1.53 -2.47
CA LEU A 37 2.69 0.08 -2.52
C LEU A 37 3.91 -0.36 -3.34
N ASN A 38 4.70 -1.28 -2.79
CA ASN A 38 5.82 -1.87 -3.49
C ASN A 38 5.31 -2.76 -4.65
N LYS A 39 6.21 -3.24 -5.51
CA LYS A 39 5.82 -4.00 -6.71
C LYS A 39 5.00 -5.27 -6.37
N ALA A 40 5.35 -5.96 -5.29
CA ALA A 40 4.64 -7.17 -4.86
C ALA A 40 3.24 -6.83 -4.34
N GLU A 41 3.13 -5.79 -3.53
CA GLU A 41 1.86 -5.29 -2.99
C GLU A 41 0.91 -4.80 -4.09
N LYS A 42 1.44 -4.08 -5.09
CA LYS A 42 0.67 -3.68 -6.28
C LYS A 42 0.15 -4.89 -7.06
N ALA A 43 0.96 -5.93 -7.18
CA ALA A 43 0.55 -7.16 -7.88
C ALA A 43 -0.56 -7.90 -7.10
N ILE A 44 -0.44 -8.01 -5.77
CA ILE A 44 -1.46 -8.59 -4.90
C ILE A 44 -2.76 -7.78 -4.98
N TYR A 45 -2.68 -6.46 -4.85
CA TYR A 45 -3.83 -5.56 -4.96
C TYR A 45 -4.55 -5.74 -6.30
N LYS A 46 -3.80 -5.77 -7.41
CA LYS A 46 -4.37 -5.97 -8.75
C LYS A 46 -5.09 -7.31 -8.86
N ARG A 47 -4.50 -8.40 -8.36
CA ARG A 47 -5.12 -9.73 -8.37
C ARG A 47 -6.42 -9.74 -7.57
N LEU A 48 -6.40 -9.21 -6.34
CA LEU A 48 -7.59 -9.14 -5.49
C LEU A 48 -8.71 -8.33 -6.17
N LYS A 49 -8.38 -7.18 -6.75
CA LYS A 49 -9.35 -6.34 -7.46
C LYS A 49 -9.99 -7.11 -8.62
N THR A 50 -9.20 -7.77 -9.46
CA THR A 50 -9.71 -8.59 -10.56
C THR A 50 -10.63 -9.70 -10.06
N SER A 51 -10.25 -10.43 -9.01
CA SER A 51 -11.10 -11.48 -8.45
C SER A 51 -12.43 -10.95 -7.93
N PHE A 52 -12.46 -9.77 -7.30
CA PHE A 52 -13.72 -9.15 -6.88
C PHE A 52 -14.62 -8.76 -8.08
N GLU A 53 -14.03 -8.27 -9.17
CA GLU A 53 -14.77 -7.97 -10.40
C GLU A 53 -15.35 -9.25 -11.03
N GLU A 54 -14.57 -10.32 -11.10
CA GLU A 54 -15.02 -11.63 -11.60
C GLU A 54 -16.16 -12.20 -10.75
N ILE A 55 -16.05 -12.16 -9.42
CA ILE A 55 -17.12 -12.58 -8.51
C ILE A 55 -18.40 -11.78 -8.76
N LYS A 56 -18.28 -10.47 -8.96
CA LYS A 56 -19.43 -9.61 -9.24
C LYS A 56 -20.09 -9.98 -10.57
N LEU A 57 -19.31 -10.12 -11.64
CA LEU A 57 -19.82 -10.50 -12.96
C LEU A 57 -20.47 -11.89 -12.96
N HIS A 58 -19.92 -12.84 -12.19
CA HIS A 58 -20.51 -14.16 -12.05
C HIS A 58 -21.87 -14.10 -11.32
N ARG A 59 -21.98 -13.30 -10.26
CA ARG A 59 -23.26 -13.07 -9.56
C ARG A 59 -24.31 -12.42 -10.46
N GLU A 60 -23.87 -11.60 -11.41
CA GLU A 60 -24.74 -10.98 -12.44
C GLU A 60 -25.06 -11.96 -13.59
N GLY A 61 -24.54 -13.19 -13.57
CA GLY A 61 -24.74 -14.20 -14.62
C GLY A 61 -24.03 -13.88 -15.93
N LYS A 62 -23.07 -12.94 -15.92
CA LYS A 62 -22.36 -12.48 -17.13
C LYS A 62 -21.16 -13.34 -17.51
N ILE A 63 -20.59 -14.04 -16.53
CA ILE A 63 -19.45 -14.94 -16.72
C ILE A 63 -19.62 -16.20 -15.88
N GLU A 64 -18.98 -17.29 -16.30
CA GLU A 64 -18.74 -18.47 -15.46
C GLU A 64 -17.35 -18.37 -14.83
N LEU A 65 -17.23 -18.76 -13.56
CA LEU A 65 -15.94 -18.80 -12.89
C LEU A 65 -15.17 -20.03 -13.38
N ARG A 66 -13.86 -19.87 -13.61
CA ARG A 66 -12.97 -20.97 -13.97
C ARG A 66 -12.86 -21.98 -12.83
N ASP A 67 -12.69 -23.26 -13.18
CA ASP A 67 -12.48 -24.31 -12.18
C ASP A 67 -11.11 -24.12 -11.50
N ALA A 68 -11.06 -24.39 -10.19
CA ALA A 68 -9.84 -24.28 -9.41
C ALA A 68 -8.72 -25.21 -9.94
N ARG A 69 -9.07 -26.36 -10.53
CA ARG A 69 -8.12 -27.30 -11.14
C ARG A 69 -7.48 -26.73 -12.40
N GLU A 70 -8.24 -25.97 -13.19
CA GLU A 70 -7.69 -25.28 -14.37
C GLU A 70 -6.73 -24.18 -13.97
N LEU A 71 -7.04 -23.43 -12.90
CA LEU A 71 -6.15 -22.40 -12.37
C LEU A 71 -4.84 -22.97 -11.81
N LEU A 72 -4.89 -24.15 -11.17
CA LEU A 72 -3.71 -24.80 -10.60
C LEU A 72 -2.77 -25.41 -11.65
N ASN A 73 -3.24 -25.66 -12.87
CA ASN A 73 -2.40 -26.15 -13.97
C ASN A 73 -1.58 -25.02 -14.64
N ASP A 74 -1.96 -23.76 -14.42
CA ASP A 74 -1.29 -22.57 -14.99
C ASP A 74 -0.19 -21.99 -14.05
N LEU A 75 0.02 -22.61 -12.88
CA LEU A 75 0.98 -22.21 -11.84
C LEU A 75 2.27 -23.03 -11.90
#